data_AF-A0A4Y7LHN9-F1
#
_entry.id   AF-A0A4Y7LHN9-F1
#
_cell.length_a   1.000
_cell.length_b   1.000
_cell.length_c   1.000
_cell.angle_alpha   90.00
_cell.angle_beta   90.00
_cell.angle_gamma   90.00
#
_symmetry.space_group_name_H-M   'P 1'
#
loop_
_entity.id
_entity.type
_entity.pdbx_description
1 polymer ?
#
loop_
_entity_poly.entity_id
_entity_poly.type
_entity_poly.pdbx_seq_one_letter_code
_entity_poly.pdbx_strand_id
1 'polypeptide(L)'
;MFIHENGQRLLSKPRETSMNDTSRVNYLKGYIGGLLDAVRNGSNTKGYFTWSFLDSFELLDGYTSNFGLYYVDMINDPELKRYPKLSAHWYSNFLKGGNKIISTISTSRNEISHFSQ
;
A
#
# COMPACT_ATOMS: atom_id res chain seq x y z
N MET A 1 20.04 -5.13 -6.10
CA MET A 1 18.98 -4.73 -7.05
C MET A 1 17.93 -3.90 -6.32
N PHE A 2 17.28 -2.96 -6.99
CA PHE A 2 16.13 -2.21 -6.48
C PHE A 2 14.97 -2.31 -7.47
N ILE A 3 13.76 -2.46 -6.96
CA ILE A 3 12.54 -2.31 -7.77
C ILE A 3 12.16 -0.83 -7.70
N HIS A 4 12.53 -0.08 -8.73
CA HIS A 4 12.35 1.37 -8.78
C HIS A 4 10.88 1.78 -8.92
N GLU A 5 10.05 0.94 -9.55
CA GLU A 5 8.62 1.21 -9.73
C GLU A 5 7.83 -0.10 -9.78
N ASN A 6 6.71 -0.12 -9.07
CA ASN A 6 5.67 -1.15 -9.20
C ASN A 6 4.34 -0.57 -8.73
N GLY A 7 3.26 -0.76 -9.49
CA GLY A 7 2.01 -0.07 -9.22
C GLY A 7 0.82 -0.58 -10.01
N GLN A 8 -0.38 -0.33 -9.51
CA GLN A 8 -1.63 -0.68 -10.19
C GLN A 8 -2.32 0.56 -10.77
N ARG A 9 -2.51 0.54 -12.09
CA ARG A 9 -3.38 1.47 -12.81
C ARG A 9 -4.84 1.22 -12.41
N LEU A 10 -5.53 2.26 -11.97
CA LEU A 10 -6.99 2.27 -11.87
C LEU A 10 -7.54 3.46 -12.66
N LEU A 11 -8.77 3.34 -13.14
CA LEU A 11 -9.44 4.46 -13.80
C LEU A 11 -9.70 5.59 -12.80
N SER A 12 -9.52 6.81 -13.27
CA SER A 12 -9.88 8.01 -12.53
C SER A 12 -11.39 8.07 -12.29
N LYS A 13 -11.76 8.27 -11.05
CA LYS A 13 -13.15 8.33 -10.56
C LYS A 13 -13.24 9.42 -9.50
N PRO A 14 -14.45 9.95 -9.23
CA PRO A 14 -14.67 10.87 -8.12
C PRO A 14 -14.10 10.30 -6.81
N ARG A 15 -13.64 11.20 -5.95
CA ARG A 15 -12.95 10.87 -4.69
C ARG A 15 -13.64 9.76 -3.92
N GLU A 16 -14.95 9.87 -3.72
CA GLU A 16 -15.80 8.94 -2.95
C GLU A 16 -15.63 7.49 -3.42
N THR A 17 -15.49 7.28 -4.73
CA THR A 17 -15.31 5.95 -5.31
C THR A 17 -13.83 5.53 -5.31
N SER A 18 -12.91 6.48 -5.45
CA SER A 18 -11.46 6.23 -5.47
C SER A 18 -10.87 5.90 -4.09
N MET A 19 -11.53 6.27 -2.99
CA MET A 19 -10.99 6.06 -1.63
C MET A 19 -10.85 4.58 -1.25
N ASN A 20 -11.77 3.73 -1.71
CA ASN A 20 -11.78 2.30 -1.40
C ASN A 20 -11.11 1.47 -2.51
N ASP A 21 -9.81 1.64 -2.68
CA ASP A 21 -9.00 0.97 -3.68
C ASP A 21 -8.47 -0.40 -3.21
N THR A 22 -9.37 -1.26 -2.72
CA THR A 22 -9.04 -2.60 -2.21
C THR A 22 -8.25 -3.45 -3.22
N SER A 23 -8.51 -3.28 -4.53
CA SER A 23 -7.73 -3.96 -5.57
C SER A 23 -6.24 -3.59 -5.52
N ARG A 24 -5.90 -2.35 -5.19
CA ARG A 24 -4.52 -1.87 -5.08
C ARG A 24 -3.84 -2.41 -3.83
N VAL A 25 -4.58 -2.54 -2.73
CA VAL A 25 -4.10 -3.26 -1.53
C VAL A 25 -3.73 -4.70 -1.87
N ASN A 26 -4.60 -5.42 -2.58
CA ASN A 26 -4.34 -6.80 -2.97
C ASN A 26 -3.16 -6.91 -3.95
N TYR A 27 -3.05 -5.98 -4.90
CA TYR A 27 -1.91 -5.87 -5.79
C TYR A 27 -0.60 -5.73 -5.01
N LEU A 28 -0.51 -4.72 -4.12
CA LEU A 28 0.70 -4.49 -3.32
C LEU A 28 1.05 -5.70 -2.45
N LYS A 29 0.07 -6.33 -1.79
CA LYS A 29 0.28 -7.57 -1.02
C LYS A 29 0.91 -8.67 -1.87
N GLY A 30 0.38 -8.89 -3.08
CA GLY A 30 0.87 -9.92 -3.99
C GLY A 30 2.32 -9.69 -4.42
N TYR A 31 2.64 -8.48 -4.91
CA TYR A 31 3.98 -8.18 -5.44
C TYR A 31 5.04 -8.05 -4.35
N ILE A 32 4.70 -7.47 -3.20
CA ILE A 32 5.61 -7.42 -2.04
C ILE A 32 5.84 -8.84 -1.47
N GLY A 33 4.80 -9.68 -1.45
CA GLY A 33 4.91 -11.09 -1.09
C GLY A 33 5.85 -11.86 -2.02
N GLY A 34 5.68 -11.71 -3.33
CA GLY A 34 6.58 -12.33 -4.32
C GLY A 34 8.03 -11.83 -4.21
N LEU A 35 8.22 -10.54 -3.89
CA LEU A 35 9.56 -10.00 -3.60
C LEU A 35 10.17 -10.67 -2.35
N LEU A 36 9.39 -10.85 -1.28
CA LEU A 36 9.85 -11.54 -0.08
C LEU A 36 10.32 -12.97 -0.40
N ASP A 37 9.56 -13.70 -1.22
CA ASP A 37 9.94 -15.05 -1.66
C ASP A 37 11.23 -15.03 -2.50
N ALA A 38 11.38 -14.07 -3.41
CA ALA A 38 12.61 -13.92 -4.18
C ALA A 38 13.82 -13.62 -3.29
N VAL A 39 13.68 -12.75 -2.29
CA VAL A 39 14.75 -12.45 -1.31
C VAL A 39 15.11 -13.69 -0.50
N ARG A 40 14.12 -14.46 -0.05
CA ARG A 40 14.34 -15.74 0.65
C ARG A 40 15.06 -16.77 -0.21
N ASN A 41 14.86 -16.71 -1.53
CA ASN A 41 15.52 -17.58 -2.51
C ASN A 41 16.87 -17.02 -3.00
N GLY A 42 17.48 -16.08 -2.28
CA GLY A 42 18.84 -15.60 -2.54
C GLY A 42 18.94 -14.36 -3.42
N SER A 43 17.82 -13.76 -3.84
CA SER A 43 17.85 -12.48 -4.56
C SER A 43 18.46 -11.37 -3.69
N ASN A 44 19.48 -10.69 -4.22
CA ASN A 44 20.11 -9.54 -3.56
C ASN A 44 19.32 -8.23 -3.79
N THR A 45 17.99 -8.27 -3.64
CA THR A 45 17.12 -7.09 -3.75
C THR A 45 17.12 -6.32 -2.44
N LYS A 46 17.26 -4.99 -2.53
CA LYS A 46 17.49 -4.10 -1.39
C LYS A 46 16.39 -3.07 -1.16
N GLY A 47 15.45 -2.93 -2.09
CA GLY A 47 14.33 -2.01 -1.93
C GLY A 47 13.26 -2.17 -2.99
N TYR A 48 12.10 -1.60 -2.67
CA TYR A 48 10.89 -1.61 -3.48
C TYR A 48 10.20 -0.26 -3.34
N PHE A 49 9.89 0.35 -4.47
CA PHE A 49 9.27 1.67 -4.54
C PHE A 49 7.93 1.54 -5.28
N THR A 50 6.86 1.96 -4.62
CA THR A 50 5.51 1.94 -5.18
C THR A 50 5.33 3.10 -6.15
N TRP A 51 4.89 2.81 -7.37
CA TRP A 51 4.35 3.82 -8.28
C TRP A 51 2.83 3.93 -8.04
N SER A 52 2.32 5.04 -7.54
CA SER A 52 3.00 6.29 -7.19
C SER A 52 2.61 6.75 -5.79
N PHE A 53 3.30 7.77 -5.27
CA PHE A 53 2.93 8.37 -4.00
C PHE A 53 1.61 9.15 -4.12
N LEU A 54 1.46 9.97 -5.15
CA LEU A 54 0.27 10.79 -5.43
C LEU A 54 -0.29 10.45 -6.81
N ASP A 55 -1.60 10.64 -6.98
CA ASP A 55 -2.18 10.74 -8.31
C ASP A 55 -1.52 11.90 -9.08
N SER A 56 -1.15 11.64 -10.33
CA SER A 56 -0.34 12.53 -11.15
C SER A 56 -0.77 12.46 -12.62
N PHE A 57 -0.11 13.24 -13.48
CA PHE A 57 -0.32 13.16 -14.92
C PHE A 57 0.37 11.91 -15.47
N GLU A 58 -0.40 10.95 -15.98
CA GLU A 58 0.12 9.71 -16.55
C GLU A 58 0.26 9.88 -18.07
N LEU A 59 1.47 10.14 -18.56
CA LEU A 59 1.82 10.52 -19.94
C LEU A 59 0.83 10.12 -21.06
N LEU A 60 0.49 8.83 -21.15
CA LEU A 60 -0.37 8.28 -22.21
C LEU A 60 -1.88 8.35 -21.89
N ASP A 61 -2.24 8.42 -20.61
CA ASP A 61 -3.62 8.41 -20.10
C ASP A 61 -4.08 9.79 -19.57
N GLY A 62 -3.19 10.77 -19.50
CA GLY A 62 -3.42 12.05 -18.85
C GLY A 62 -3.93 11.88 -17.41
N TYR A 63 -5.04 12.53 -17.09
CA TYR A 63 -5.70 12.45 -15.77
C TYR A 63 -6.79 11.38 -15.67
N THR A 64 -6.93 10.53 -16.69
CA THR A 64 -7.98 9.50 -16.74
C THR A 64 -7.58 8.21 -16.01
N SER A 65 -6.33 8.11 -15.59
CA SER A 65 -5.78 6.99 -14.83
C SER A 65 -5.06 7.46 -13.59
N ASN A 66 -5.08 6.62 -12.56
CA ASN A 66 -4.41 6.89 -11.30
C ASN A 66 -3.64 5.68 -10.80
N PHE A 67 -2.48 5.96 -10.19
CA PHE A 67 -1.61 4.99 -9.54
C PHE A 67 -1.37 5.31 -8.07
N GLY A 68 -1.69 6.54 -7.65
CA GLY A 68 -1.28 7.09 -6.39
C GLY A 68 -1.92 6.41 -5.20
N LEU A 69 -1.14 6.30 -4.12
CA LEU A 69 -1.64 6.01 -2.78
C LEU A 69 -2.54 7.14 -2.26
N TYR A 70 -2.32 8.37 -2.71
CA TYR A 70 -3.14 9.54 -2.38
C TYR A 70 -3.93 10.01 -3.59
N TYR A 71 -5.22 10.27 -3.38
CA TYR A 71 -6.08 10.92 -4.34
C TYR A 71 -5.77 12.40 -4.43
N VAL A 72 -5.75 12.93 -5.65
CA VAL A 72 -5.64 14.36 -5.97
C VAL A 72 -6.64 14.68 -7.07
N ASP A 73 -7.52 15.66 -6.85
CA ASP A 73 -8.38 16.16 -7.92
C ASP A 73 -7.61 17.19 -8.75
N MET A 74 -7.02 16.72 -9.86
CA MET A 74 -6.21 17.54 -10.76
C MET A 74 -7.05 18.42 -11.69
N ILE A 75 -8.38 18.26 -11.72
CA ILE A 75 -9.26 18.91 -12.69
C ILE A 75 -10.07 20.03 -12.03
N ASN A 76 -10.68 19.76 -10.88
CA ASN A 76 -11.65 20.67 -10.27
C ASN A 76 -11.16 21.34 -8.99
N ASP A 77 -10.08 20.85 -8.37
CA ASP A 77 -9.55 21.40 -7.12
C ASP A 77 -8.26 22.21 -7.37
N PRO A 78 -8.32 23.55 -7.43
CA PRO A 78 -7.12 24.37 -7.61
C PRO A 78 -6.15 24.29 -6.42
N GLU A 79 -6.61 23.86 -5.24
CA GLU A 79 -5.75 23.66 -4.07
C GLU A 79 -5.02 22.31 -4.10
N LEU A 80 -5.41 21.41 -5.02
CA LEU A 80 -4.84 20.09 -5.23
C LEU A 80 -4.72 19.31 -3.92
N LYS A 81 -5.79 19.27 -3.11
CA LYS A 81 -5.75 18.58 -1.80
C LYS A 81 -5.46 17.09 -1.98
N ARG A 82 -4.66 16.55 -1.04
CA ARG A 82 -4.22 15.15 -1.05
C ARG A 82 -5.00 14.36 -0.02
N TYR A 83 -5.65 13.29 -0.46
CA TYR A 83 -6.47 12.43 0.40
C TYR A 83 -5.89 11.01 0.43
N PRO A 84 -5.51 10.45 1.59
CA PRO A 84 -4.96 9.10 1.66
C PRO A 84 -6.03 8.07 1.30
N LYS A 85 -5.78 7.22 0.30
CA LYS A 85 -6.67 6.10 -0.05
C LYS A 85 -6.48 4.95 0.94
N LEU A 86 -7.33 3.92 0.85
CA LEU A 86 -7.19 2.70 1.64
C LEU A 86 -5.80 2.07 1.48
N SER A 87 -5.26 2.07 0.26
CA SER A 87 -3.90 1.60 -0.03
C SER A 87 -2.81 2.39 0.71
N ALA A 88 -2.94 3.70 0.90
CA ALA A 88 -1.99 4.50 1.69
C ALA A 88 -1.99 4.05 3.16
N HIS A 89 -3.17 3.89 3.75
CA HIS A 89 -3.31 3.42 5.13
C HIS A 89 -2.73 2.02 5.29
N TRP A 90 -3.05 1.11 4.37
CA TRP A 90 -2.51 -0.24 4.39
C TRP A 90 -0.99 -0.26 4.25
N TYR A 91 -0.42 0.47 3.29
CA TYR A 91 1.02 0.51 3.03
C TYR A 91 1.78 1.11 4.22
N SER A 92 1.26 2.18 4.84
CA SER A 92 1.82 2.75 6.07
C SER A 92 1.84 1.74 7.22
N ASN A 93 0.74 1.02 7.43
CA ASN A 93 0.65 -0.01 8.47
C ASN A 93 1.59 -1.19 8.20
N PHE A 94 1.71 -1.61 6.94
CA PHE A 94 2.67 -2.64 6.52
C PHE A 94 4.11 -2.23 6.86
N LEU A 95 4.53 -1.02 6.48
CA LEU A 95 5.87 -0.50 6.73
C LEU A 95 6.19 -0.35 8.23
N LYS A 96 5.17 -0.04 9.05
CA LYS A 96 5.29 -0.03 10.52
C LYS A 96 5.40 -1.43 11.15
N GLY A 97 5.43 -2.48 10.32
CA GLY A 97 5.50 -3.87 10.76
C GLY A 97 4.17 -4.35 11.32
N GLY A 98 3.09 -4.18 10.54
CA GLY A 98 1.65 -4.34 10.86
C GLY A 98 1.16 -5.59 11.62
N ASN A 99 2.06 -6.38 12.21
CA ASN A 99 1.83 -7.53 13.08
C ASN A 99 2.34 -7.38 14.52
N LYS A 100 2.90 -6.24 14.96
CA LYS A 100 3.28 -6.07 16.39
C LYS A 100 2.08 -6.21 17.34
N ILE A 101 0.85 -5.94 16.89
CA ILE A 101 -0.36 -6.14 17.72
C ILE A 101 -0.71 -7.62 17.87
N ILE A 102 -0.58 -8.44 16.82
CA ILE A 102 -0.95 -9.87 16.89
C ILE A 102 0.06 -10.66 17.72
N SER A 103 1.37 -10.38 17.60
CA SER A 103 2.38 -11.03 18.45
C SER A 103 2.20 -10.67 19.93
N THR A 104 1.85 -9.41 20.24
CA THR A 104 1.63 -8.96 21.62
C THR A 104 0.39 -9.62 22.25
N ILE A 105 -0.69 -9.80 21.47
CA ILE A 105 -1.92 -10.45 21.93
C ILE A 105 -1.77 -11.98 22.07
N SER A 106 -0.92 -12.62 21.25
CA SER A 106 -0.60 -14.05 21.44
C SER A 106 0.30 -14.29 22.65
N THR A 107 1.22 -13.38 22.96
CA THR A 107 2.07 -13.46 24.15
C THR A 107 1.25 -13.27 25.43
N SER A 108 0.35 -12.29 25.48
CA SER A 108 -0.48 -12.04 26.66
C SER A 108 -1.50 -13.16 26.95
N ARG A 109 -1.97 -13.90 25.93
CA ARG A 109 -2.89 -15.02 26.13
C ARG A 109 -2.21 -16.28 26.68
N ASN A 110 -0.94 -16.51 26.38
CA ASN A 110 -0.19 -17.66 26.89
C ASN A 110 0.27 -17.49 28.35
N GLU A 111 0.39 -16.25 28.85
CA GLU A 111 0.72 -16.00 30.25
C GLU A 111 -0.46 -16.23 31.20
N ILE A 112 -1.71 -15.98 30.75
CA ILE A 112 -2.91 -16.14 31.59
C ILE A 112 -3.26 -17.63 31.80
N SER A 113 -2.95 -18.51 30.84
CA SER A 113 -3.17 -19.96 30.98
C SER A 113 -2.25 -20.66 31.98
N HIS A 114 -1.18 -20.00 32.44
CA HIS A 114 -0.26 -20.54 33.45
C HIS A 114 -0.62 -20.18 34.89
N PHE A 115 -1.61 -19.29 35.10
CA PHE A 115 -2.03 -18.83 36.42
C PHE A 115 -3.36 -19.44 36.91
N SER A 116 -3.90 -20.43 36.22
CA SER A 116 -5.16 -21.10 36.59
C SER A 116 -5.03 -22.58 36.95
N GLN A 117 -3.93 -22.98 37.62
CA GLN A 117 -3.83 -24.27 38.30
C GLN A 117 -3.64 -24.07 39.80
#